data_AF-A0A941BU83-F1
#
_entry.id   AF-A0A941BU83-F1
#
_cell.length_a   1.000
_cell.length_b   1.000
_cell.length_c   1.000
_cell.angle_alpha   90.00
_cell.angle_beta   90.00
_cell.angle_gamma   90.00
#
_symmetry.space_group_name_H-M   'P 1'
#
loop_
_entity.id
_entity.type
_entity.pdbx_description
1 polymer ?
#
loop_
_entity_poly.entity_id
_entity_poly.type
_entity_poly.pdbx_seq_one_letter_code
_entity_poly.pdbx_strand_id
1 'polypeptide(L)'
;MTNRGTLLTAATALVAAVPVAAWGLMGQQDAEGFAPAELDYAYQPPGVSDGTAALVGAAALLLGGLALALLLRATRTGRLDPRWWQVLAPLMVTGLVIGVGYRVLTAGVVGANIGAGLTMLFGVPVVASLVSWALLRGAWLATHSGNGGSGPVGRIAPHGS
;
A
#
# COMPACT_ATOMS: atom_id res chain seq x y z
N MET A 1 -23.29 13.28 4.20
CA MET A 1 -22.62 13.41 2.88
C MET A 1 -21.10 13.32 3.12
N THR A 2 -20.44 12.24 2.70
CA THR A 2 -18.96 12.11 2.75
C THR A 2 -18.34 12.90 1.61
N ASN A 3 -17.62 13.98 1.89
CA ASN A 3 -17.02 14.78 0.83
C ASN A 3 -15.88 14.03 0.14
N ARG A 4 -15.58 14.37 -1.12
CA ARG A 4 -14.48 13.76 -1.90
C ARG A 4 -13.14 13.80 -1.15
N GLY A 5 -12.91 14.87 -0.38
CA GLY A 5 -11.75 15.01 0.52
C GLY A 5 -11.67 13.87 1.54
N THR A 6 -12.78 13.47 2.17
CA THR A 6 -12.79 12.38 3.15
C THR A 6 -12.42 11.03 2.53
N LEU A 7 -12.84 10.75 1.29
CA LEU A 7 -12.48 9.51 0.59
C LEU A 7 -10.99 9.48 0.23
N LEU A 8 -10.43 10.62 -0.16
CA LEU A 8 -8.99 10.74 -0.40
C LEU A 8 -8.20 10.55 0.89
N THR A 9 -8.61 11.21 1.99
CA THR A 9 -7.99 11.02 3.30
C THR A 9 -8.03 9.56 3.74
N ALA A 10 -9.17 8.87 3.57
CA ALA A 10 -9.28 7.45 3.89
C ALA A 10 -8.37 6.58 3.01
N ALA A 11 -8.29 6.84 1.70
CA ALA A 11 -7.40 6.12 0.80
C ALA A 11 -5.92 6.30 1.18
N THR A 12 -5.49 7.53 1.45
CA THR A 12 -4.13 7.84 1.89
C THR A 12 -3.83 7.21 3.25
N ALA A 13 -4.75 7.33 4.22
CA ALA A 13 -4.59 6.73 5.54
C ALA A 13 -4.47 5.21 5.46
N LEU A 14 -5.29 4.56 4.62
CA LEU A 14 -5.19 3.12 4.40
C LEU A 14 -3.83 2.73 3.83
N VAL A 15 -3.40 3.36 2.72
CA VAL A 15 -2.12 3.03 2.07
C VAL A 15 -0.93 3.27 2.98
N ALA A 16 -0.94 4.35 3.77
CA ALA A 16 0.13 4.66 4.73
C ALA A 16 0.11 3.73 5.96
N ALA A 17 -1.07 3.28 6.40
CA ALA A 17 -1.20 2.41 7.56
C ALA A 17 -0.64 1.01 7.32
N VAL A 18 -0.79 0.45 6.11
CA VAL A 18 -0.35 -0.94 5.82
C VAL A 18 1.14 -1.18 6.10
N PRO A 19 2.12 -0.41 5.56
CA PRO A 19 3.53 -0.66 5.83
C PRO A 19 3.87 -0.52 7.31
N VAL A 20 3.26 0.45 8.00
CA VAL A 20 3.51 0.70 9.43
C VAL A 20 2.95 -0.44 10.28
N ALA A 21 1.73 -0.90 9.99
CA ALA A 21 1.11 -2.03 10.67
C ALA A 21 1.92 -3.31 10.46
N ALA A 22 2.32 -3.59 9.21
CA ALA A 22 3.14 -4.76 8.89
C ALA A 22 4.48 -4.74 9.63
N TRP A 23 5.21 -3.62 9.56
CA TRP A 23 6.49 -3.46 10.25
C TRP A 23 6.38 -3.56 11.77
N GLY A 24 5.39 -2.89 12.36
CA GLY A 24 5.24 -2.78 13.80
C GLY A 24 4.78 -4.08 14.44
N LEU A 25 3.84 -4.78 13.80
CA LEU A 25 3.26 -6.03 14.32
C LEU A 25 4.12 -7.27 14.05
N MET A 26 4.97 -7.24 13.02
CA MET A 26 5.91 -8.34 12.76
C MET A 26 6.95 -8.45 13.87
N GLY A 27 7.33 -7.33 14.51
CA GLY A 27 8.38 -7.30 15.53
C GLY A 27 9.77 -7.55 14.95
N GLN A 28 10.80 -7.41 15.78
CA GLN A 28 12.17 -7.72 15.36
C GLN A 28 12.35 -9.23 15.12
N GLN A 29 13.11 -9.59 14.09
CA GLN A 29 13.25 -10.97 13.60
C GLN A 29 14.69 -11.48 13.79
N ASP A 30 15.25 -11.25 14.97
CA ASP A 30 16.62 -11.66 15.26
C ASP A 30 16.71 -13.17 15.53
N ALA A 31 17.85 -13.77 15.22
CA ALA A 31 18.11 -15.18 15.53
C ALA A 31 18.11 -15.40 17.05
N GLU A 32 17.29 -16.35 17.50
CA GLU A 32 17.14 -16.67 18.92
C GLU A 32 18.40 -17.31 19.51
N GLY A 33 18.67 -17.03 20.79
CA GLY A 33 19.76 -17.67 21.54
C GLY A 33 21.13 -17.03 21.39
N PHE A 34 21.25 -15.92 20.65
CA PHE A 34 22.49 -15.17 20.45
C PHE A 34 22.46 -13.82 21.16
N ALA A 35 23.63 -13.36 21.60
CA ALA A 35 23.76 -11.99 22.09
C ALA A 35 23.70 -11.00 20.91
N PRO A 36 23.21 -9.76 21.10
CA PRO A 36 23.17 -8.77 20.02
C PRO A 36 24.52 -8.49 19.33
N ALA A 37 25.65 -8.73 20.03
CA ALA A 37 26.99 -8.57 19.50
C ALA A 37 27.44 -9.69 18.55
N GLU A 38 26.72 -10.81 18.53
CA GLU A 38 26.99 -11.99 17.69
C GLU A 38 26.15 -11.99 16.40
N LEU A 39 25.23 -11.03 16.28
CA LEU A 39 24.31 -10.91 15.16
C LEU A 39 24.86 -9.99 14.09
N ASP A 40 24.88 -10.48 12.86
CA ASP A 40 25.18 -9.71 11.65
C ASP A 40 23.89 -9.12 11.08
N TYR A 41 23.92 -7.83 10.81
CA TYR A 41 22.79 -7.08 10.26
C TYR A 41 23.13 -6.58 8.86
N ALA A 42 22.24 -6.79 7.88
CA ALA A 42 22.38 -6.15 6.58
C ALA A 42 22.15 -4.64 6.68
N TYR A 43 21.18 -4.23 7.51
CA TYR A 43 20.96 -2.86 7.96
C TYR A 43 20.67 -2.83 9.45
N GLN A 44 21.20 -1.84 10.16
CA GLN A 44 20.93 -1.71 11.60
C GLN A 44 19.46 -1.41 11.87
N PRO A 45 18.81 -2.13 12.80
CA PRO A 45 17.44 -1.84 13.19
C PRO A 45 17.37 -0.47 13.89
N PRO A 46 16.25 0.25 13.75
CA PRO A 46 16.05 1.49 14.49
C PRO A 46 15.99 1.19 16.00
N GLY A 47 16.49 2.11 16.83
CA GLY A 47 16.50 2.00 18.29
C GLY A 47 15.11 2.12 18.95
N VAL A 48 14.08 1.53 18.34
CA VAL A 48 12.70 1.49 18.82
C VAL A 48 12.47 0.14 19.47
N SER A 49 11.98 0.13 20.71
CA SER A 49 11.65 -1.13 21.39
C SER A 49 10.49 -1.86 20.71
N ASP A 50 10.50 -3.20 20.76
CA ASP A 50 9.46 -4.02 20.14
C ASP A 50 8.06 -3.68 20.66
N GLY A 51 7.92 -3.39 21.95
CA GLY A 51 6.64 -2.94 22.53
C GLY A 51 6.14 -1.64 21.91
N THR A 52 7.03 -0.67 21.67
CA THR A 52 6.67 0.60 21.03
C THR A 52 6.30 0.38 19.56
N ALA A 53 7.10 -0.42 18.84
CA ALA A 53 6.81 -0.77 17.45
C ALA A 53 5.45 -1.49 17.32
N ALA A 54 5.15 -2.42 18.23
CA ALA A 54 3.87 -3.14 18.26
C ALA A 54 2.69 -2.21 18.55
N LEU A 55 2.82 -1.27 19.50
CA LEU A 55 1.78 -0.27 19.78
C LEU A 55 1.51 0.62 18.57
N VAL A 56 2.57 1.11 17.91
CA VAL A 56 2.45 1.91 16.67
C VAL A 56 1.81 1.09 15.55
N GLY A 57 2.23 -0.16 15.39
CA GLY A 57 1.66 -1.09 14.41
C GLY A 57 0.18 -1.38 14.66
N ALA A 58 -0.21 -1.58 15.92
CA ALA A 58 -1.60 -1.79 16.32
C ALA A 58 -2.45 -0.54 16.07
N ALA A 59 -1.96 0.65 16.42
CA ALA A 59 -2.64 1.90 16.13
C ALA A 59 -2.83 2.11 14.61
N ALA A 60 -1.79 1.83 13.81
CA ALA A 60 -1.86 1.86 12.36
C ALA A 60 -2.88 0.86 11.82
N LEU A 61 -2.92 -0.37 12.35
CA LEU A 61 -3.89 -1.39 11.95
C LEU A 61 -5.34 -0.93 12.22
N LEU A 62 -5.61 -0.34 13.38
CA LEU A 62 -6.93 0.18 13.72
C LEU A 62 -7.34 1.33 12.78
N LEU A 63 -6.44 2.28 12.52
CA LEU A 63 -6.69 3.37 11.59
C LEU A 63 -6.91 2.88 10.16
N GLY A 64 -6.08 1.94 9.70
CA GLY A 64 -6.22 1.30 8.40
C GLY A 64 -7.54 0.53 8.28
N GLY A 65 -7.93 -0.22 9.31
CA GLY A 65 -9.20 -0.93 9.37
C GLY A 65 -10.41 0.01 9.28
N LEU A 66 -10.37 1.14 10.00
CA LEU A 66 -11.41 2.16 9.90
C LEU A 66 -11.48 2.78 8.49
N ALA A 67 -10.33 3.13 7.92
CA ALA A 67 -10.23 3.68 6.57
C ALA A 67 -10.76 2.70 5.51
N LEU A 68 -10.39 1.42 5.62
CA LEU A 68 -10.88 0.34 4.77
C LEU A 68 -12.40 0.20 4.89
N ALA A 69 -12.95 0.17 6.11
CA ALA A 69 -14.39 0.09 6.34
C ALA A 69 -15.14 1.27 5.70
N LEU A 70 -14.61 2.49 5.82
CA LEU A 70 -15.18 3.68 5.19
C LEU A 70 -15.17 3.59 3.66
N LEU A 71 -14.06 3.12 3.07
CA LEU A 71 -13.94 2.96 1.61
C LEU A 71 -14.86 1.84 1.09
N LEU A 72 -14.94 0.69 1.78
CA LEU A 72 -15.87 -0.39 1.43
C LEU A 72 -17.32 0.07 1.52
N ARG A 73 -17.68 0.83 2.55
CA ARG A 73 -19.02 1.44 2.67
C ARG A 73 -19.27 2.43 1.53
N ALA A 74 -18.28 3.23 1.16
CA ALA A 74 -18.38 4.15 0.02
C ALA A 74 -18.56 3.41 -1.30
N THR A 75 -17.87 2.29 -1.52
CA THR A 75 -18.06 1.43 -2.70
C THR A 75 -19.46 0.83 -2.73
N ARG A 76 -19.94 0.27 -1.61
CA ARG A 76 -21.30 -0.33 -1.53
C ARG A 76 -22.42 0.68 -1.74
N THR A 77 -22.21 1.93 -1.33
CA THR A 77 -23.17 3.02 -1.51
C THR A 77 -23.04 3.73 -2.87
N GLY A 78 -22.19 3.22 -3.77
CA GLY A 78 -21.99 3.79 -5.12
C GLY A 78 -21.21 5.10 -5.14
N ARG A 79 -20.55 5.47 -4.03
CA ARG A 79 -19.85 6.76 -3.86
C ARG A 79 -18.38 6.69 -4.23
N LEU A 80 -17.83 5.48 -4.25
CA LEU A 80 -16.50 5.17 -4.77
C LEU A 80 -16.68 4.15 -5.90
N ASP A 81 -16.22 4.50 -7.11
CA ASP A 81 -16.19 3.56 -8.23
C ASP A 81 -15.33 2.33 -7.84
N PRO A 82 -15.88 1.09 -7.88
CA PRO A 82 -15.15 -0.13 -7.57
C PRO A 82 -13.83 -0.29 -8.33
N ARG A 83 -13.68 0.32 -9.51
CA ARG A 83 -12.43 0.27 -10.30
C ARG A 83 -11.23 0.86 -9.57
N TRP A 84 -11.43 1.77 -8.60
CA TRP A 84 -10.34 2.30 -7.77
C TRP A 84 -9.67 1.25 -6.89
N TRP A 85 -10.33 0.12 -6.60
CA TRP A 85 -9.68 -1.00 -5.92
C TRP A 85 -8.52 -1.60 -6.72
N GLN A 86 -8.51 -1.46 -8.05
CA GLN A 86 -7.38 -1.86 -8.90
C GLN A 86 -6.14 -0.98 -8.72
N VAL A 87 -6.27 0.17 -8.03
CA VAL A 87 -5.17 1.05 -7.64
C VAL A 87 -4.84 0.84 -6.17
N LEU A 88 -5.86 0.83 -5.30
CA LEU A 88 -5.66 0.71 -3.85
C LEU A 88 -5.09 -0.65 -3.44
N ALA A 89 -5.57 -1.76 -4.01
CA ALA A 89 -5.09 -3.09 -3.63
C ALA A 89 -3.60 -3.31 -3.94
N PRO A 90 -3.09 -2.99 -5.15
CA PRO A 90 -1.65 -3.02 -5.41
C PRO A 90 -0.83 -2.14 -4.47
N LEU A 91 -1.31 -0.93 -4.13
CA LEU A 91 -0.60 -0.05 -3.21
C LEU A 91 -0.56 -0.60 -1.77
N MET A 92 -1.64 -1.24 -1.31
CA MET A 92 -1.63 -1.95 -0.01
C MET A 92 -0.63 -3.11 -0.03
N VAL A 93 -0.59 -3.90 -1.10
CA VAL A 93 0.38 -5.01 -1.24
C VAL A 93 1.82 -4.46 -1.26
N THR A 94 2.07 -3.37 -1.98
CA THR A 94 3.36 -2.66 -1.94
C THR A 94 3.73 -2.26 -0.52
N GLY A 95 2.80 -1.64 0.21
CA GLY A 95 3.01 -1.27 1.61
C GLY A 95 3.37 -2.47 2.48
N LEU A 96 2.66 -3.59 2.33
CA LEU A 96 2.94 -4.82 3.05
C LEU A 96 4.36 -5.35 2.76
N VAL A 97 4.73 -5.43 1.48
CA VAL A 97 6.07 -5.89 1.06
C VAL A 97 7.17 -4.97 1.62
N ILE A 98 6.95 -3.66 1.63
CA ILE A 98 7.91 -2.70 2.21
C ILE A 98 8.04 -2.90 3.73
N GLY A 99 6.92 -2.99 4.45
CA GLY A 99 6.94 -3.13 5.92
C GLY A 99 7.59 -4.44 6.38
N VAL A 100 7.22 -5.56 5.75
CA VAL A 100 7.83 -6.88 6.00
C VAL A 100 9.28 -6.91 5.54
N GLY A 101 9.54 -6.43 4.32
CA GLY A 101 10.88 -6.43 3.73
C GLY A 101 11.87 -5.64 4.59
N TYR A 102 11.46 -4.52 5.16
CA TYR A 102 12.30 -3.76 6.08
C TYR A 102 12.70 -4.59 7.31
N ARG A 103 11.78 -5.35 7.93
CA ARG A 103 12.13 -6.24 9.06
C ARG A 103 13.08 -7.36 8.65
N VAL A 104 12.92 -7.92 7.46
CA VAL A 104 13.83 -8.93 6.93
C VAL A 104 15.22 -8.35 6.67
N LEU A 105 15.29 -7.11 6.17
CA LEU A 105 16.54 -6.39 5.94
C LEU A 105 17.26 -6.01 7.24
N THR A 106 16.51 -5.73 8.30
CA THR A 106 17.08 -5.39 9.62
C THR A 106 17.13 -6.56 10.59
N ALA A 107 16.85 -7.78 10.14
CA ALA A 107 16.96 -8.99 10.97
C ALA A 107 18.42 -9.30 11.26
N GLY A 108 18.75 -9.49 12.54
CA GLY A 108 20.04 -9.97 12.98
C GLY A 108 20.13 -11.47 12.78
N VAL A 109 21.10 -11.93 11.99
CA VAL A 109 21.33 -13.36 11.73
C VAL A 109 22.79 -13.70 11.95
N VAL A 110 23.10 -14.98 12.13
CA VAL A 110 24.49 -15.45 12.14
C VAL A 110 24.94 -15.67 10.71
N GLY A 111 25.85 -14.84 10.21
CA GLY A 111 26.37 -14.92 8.84
C GLY A 111 25.50 -14.20 7.79
N ALA A 112 25.32 -14.81 6.61
CA ALA A 112 24.69 -14.13 5.47
C ALA A 112 23.15 -14.16 5.54
N ASN A 113 22.53 -12.98 5.56
CA ASN A 113 21.08 -12.84 5.50
C ASN A 113 20.54 -13.12 4.08
N ILE A 114 20.25 -14.40 3.79
CA ILE A 114 19.64 -14.83 2.51
C ILE A 114 18.27 -14.17 2.31
N GLY A 115 17.51 -13.97 3.40
CA GLY A 115 16.22 -13.29 3.36
C GLY A 115 16.31 -11.86 2.83
N ALA A 116 17.33 -11.11 3.24
CA ALA A 116 17.61 -9.77 2.74
C ALA A 116 17.93 -9.79 1.23
N GLY A 117 18.76 -10.75 0.79
CA GLY A 117 19.08 -10.95 -0.62
C GLY A 117 17.85 -11.24 -1.48
N LEU A 118 16.99 -12.17 -1.03
CA LEU A 118 15.73 -12.50 -1.72
C LEU A 118 14.74 -11.34 -1.72
N THR A 119 14.65 -10.61 -0.61
CA THR A 119 13.80 -9.41 -0.50
C THR A 119 14.24 -8.33 -1.48
N MET A 120 15.55 -8.11 -1.64
CA MET A 120 16.07 -7.18 -2.64
C MET A 120 15.79 -7.68 -4.07
N LEU A 121 16.12 -8.94 -4.35
CA LEU A 121 16.04 -9.52 -5.68
C LEU A 121 14.61 -9.58 -6.22
N PHE A 122 13.63 -9.95 -5.38
CA PHE A 122 12.23 -10.11 -5.79
C PHE A 122 11.32 -8.98 -5.31
N GLY A 123 11.53 -8.47 -4.10
CA GLY A 123 10.68 -7.43 -3.51
C GLY A 123 10.77 -6.11 -4.27
N VAL A 124 11.96 -5.68 -4.70
CA VAL A 124 12.12 -4.43 -5.45
C VAL A 124 11.41 -4.48 -6.81
N PRO A 125 11.61 -5.50 -7.68
CA PRO A 125 10.85 -5.63 -8.91
C PRO A 125 9.34 -5.69 -8.69
N VAL A 126 8.88 -6.46 -7.69
CA VAL A 126 7.44 -6.56 -7.37
C VAL A 126 6.87 -5.22 -6.98
N VAL A 127 7.51 -4.49 -6.06
CA VAL A 127 7.09 -3.14 -5.66
C VAL A 127 7.08 -2.19 -6.85
N ALA A 128 8.14 -2.20 -7.67
CA ALA A 128 8.22 -1.35 -8.86
C ALA A 128 7.09 -1.62 -9.86
N SER A 129 6.78 -2.90 -10.11
CA SER A 129 5.68 -3.30 -11.00
C SER A 129 4.31 -2.87 -10.45
N LEU A 130 4.05 -3.10 -9.16
CA LEU A 130 2.78 -2.75 -8.51
C LEU A 130 2.56 -1.23 -8.47
N VAL A 131 3.60 -0.46 -8.14
CA VAL A 131 3.54 1.01 -8.15
C VAL A 131 3.31 1.52 -9.57
N SER A 132 4.06 1.02 -10.55
CA SER A 132 3.88 1.41 -11.96
C SER A 132 2.46 1.13 -12.43
N TRP A 133 1.92 -0.06 -12.12
CA TRP A 133 0.54 -0.41 -12.43
C TRP A 133 -0.46 0.55 -11.76
N ALA A 134 -0.31 0.81 -10.46
CA ALA A 134 -1.19 1.70 -9.72
C ALA A 134 -1.20 3.13 -10.28
N LEU A 135 -0.03 3.64 -10.66
CA LEU A 135 0.11 4.96 -11.28
C LEU A 135 -0.56 5.01 -12.66
N LEU A 136 -0.28 4.03 -13.52
CA LEU A 136 -0.87 3.96 -14.86
C LEU A 136 -2.40 3.83 -14.80
N ARG A 137 -2.92 2.94 -13.96
CA ARG A 137 -4.37 2.77 -13.78
C ARG A 137 -5.01 3.98 -13.12
N GLY A 138 -4.37 4.60 -12.13
CA GLY A 138 -4.85 5.81 -11.49
C GLY A 138 -4.97 6.97 -12.48
N ALA A 139 -3.94 7.19 -13.29
CA ALA A 139 -3.94 8.22 -14.34
C ALA A 139 -5.00 7.94 -15.42
N TRP A 140 -5.15 6.68 -15.84
CA TRP A 140 -6.18 6.29 -16.80
C TRP A 140 -7.60 6.53 -16.26
N LEU A 141 -7.88 6.14 -15.01
CA LEU A 141 -9.18 6.38 -14.37
C LEU A 141 -9.46 7.87 -14.19
N ALA A 142 -8.45 8.67 -13.81
CA ALA A 142 -8.60 10.11 -13.63
C ALA A 142 -8.94 10.84 -14.95
N THR A 143 -8.35 10.40 -16.06
CA THR A 143 -8.55 11.01 -17.39
C THR A 143 -9.86 10.55 -18.07
N HIS A 144 -10.23 9.28 -17.93
CA HIS A 144 -11.40 8.72 -18.63
C HIS A 144 -12.72 8.92 -17.86
N SER A 145 -12.66 9.23 -16.56
CA SER A 145 -13.86 9.60 -15.80
C SER A 145 -14.36 11.03 -16.11
N GLY A 146 -13.54 11.86 -16.76
CA GLY A 146 -13.87 13.25 -17.11
C GLY A 146 -14.49 13.46 -18.50
N ASN A 147 -14.46 12.45 -19.39
CA ASN A 147 -14.75 12.63 -20.82
C ASN A 147 -16.10 12.07 -21.30
N GLY A 148 -17.01 11.72 -20.38
CA GLY A 148 -18.34 11.16 -20.71
C GLY A 148 -19.43 12.20 -21.03
N GLY A 149 -19.08 13.49 -21.19
CA GLY A 149 -20.04 14.60 -21.28
C GLY A 149 -20.17 15.30 -22.63
N SER A 150 -19.44 14.90 -23.67
CA SER A 150 -19.45 15.59 -24.96
C SER A 150 -19.68 14.61 -26.11
N GLY A 151 -20.94 14.17 -26.25
CA GLY A 151 -21.42 13.66 -27.53
C GLY A 151 -21.64 14.83 -28.49
N PRO A 152 -21.01 14.86 -29.67
CA PRO A 152 -21.44 15.77 -30.73
C PRO A 152 -22.72 15.19 -31.35
N VAL A 153 -23.83 15.81 -30.97
CA VAL A 153 -24.92 16.29 -31.84
C VAL A 153 -25.04 15.56 -33.18
N GLY A 154 -26.19 14.90 -33.34
CA GLY A 154 -26.63 14.27 -34.58
C GLY A 154 -26.33 15.12 -35.81
N ARG A 155 -25.49 14.56 -36.67
CA ARG A 155 -25.31 14.98 -38.05
C ARG A 155 -26.64 14.72 -38.77
N ILE A 156 -27.44 15.78 -38.90
CA ILE A 156 -28.62 15.80 -39.76
C ILE A 156 -28.16 15.43 -41.18
N ALA A 157 -28.70 14.35 -41.72
CA ALA A 157 -28.50 13.98 -43.11
C ALA A 157 -29.26 14.97 -44.02
N PRO A 158 -28.66 15.44 -45.13
CA PRO A 158 -29.42 16.15 -46.14
C PRO A 158 -30.23 15.12 -46.93
N HIS A 159 -31.56 15.14 -46.76
CA HIS A 159 -32.46 14.56 -47.74
C HIS A 159 -32.46 15.47 -48.97
N GLY A 160 -31.96 14.93 -50.08
CA GLY A 160 -32.17 15.52 -51.39
C GLY A 160 -33.61 15.30 -51.87
N SER A 161 -34.14 16.34 -52.49
CA SER A 161 -35.07 16.29 -53.63
C SER A 161 -35.16 17.70 -54.21
#